data_AF-A0A933P4Y8-F1
#
_entry.id   AF-A0A933P4Y8-F1
#
_cell.length_a   1.000
_cell.length_b   1.000
_cell.length_c   1.000
_cell.angle_alpha   90.00
_cell.angle_beta   90.00
_cell.angle_gamma   90.00
#
_symmetry.space_group_name_H-M   'P 1'
#
loop_
_entity.id
_entity.type
_entity.pdbx_description
1 polymer ?
#
loop_
_entity_poly.entity_id
_entity_poly.type
_entity_poly.pdbx_seq_one_letter_code
_entity_poly.pdbx_strand_id
1 'polypeptide(L)'
;ARLLGATPQFDTLEDAIARGSYFVGSPQQVVDQIHRYHDALGHEVQHTSGIGSINDPSTRTSLELLASDVLPVLRRELPDRLWHHNPSDTTRSFDERQLTR
;
A
#
# COMPACT_ATOMS: atom_id res chain seq x y z
N ALA A 1 9.92 2.47 24.66
CA ALA A 1 10.87 1.56 25.33
C ALA A 1 12.02 1.27 24.36
N ARG A 2 13.26 1.65 24.70
CA ARG A 2 14.45 1.28 23.92
C ARG A 2 14.78 -0.16 24.28
N LEU A 3 14.57 -1.10 23.35
CA LEU A 3 15.00 -2.48 23.54
C LEU A 3 16.52 -2.48 23.70
N LEU A 4 16.99 -2.81 24.89
CA LEU A 4 18.40 -2.85 25.25
C LEU A 4 19.10 -3.92 24.40
N GLY A 5 19.78 -3.49 23.32
CA GLY A 5 20.58 -4.36 22.45
C GLY A 5 20.26 -4.27 20.95
N ALA A 6 19.13 -3.67 20.56
CA ALA A 6 18.83 -3.43 19.14
C ALA A 6 19.36 -2.07 18.71
N THR A 7 20.31 -2.04 17.77
CA THR A 7 20.62 -0.83 17.02
C THR A 7 19.41 -0.48 16.16
N PRO A 8 18.86 0.75 16.23
CA PRO A 8 17.76 1.14 15.37
C PRO A 8 18.18 1.00 13.90
N GLN A 9 17.29 0.49 13.05
CA GLN A 9 17.58 0.29 11.62
C GLN A 9 17.76 1.61 10.85
N PHE A 10 17.21 2.70 11.41
CA PHE A 10 17.27 4.05 10.87
C PHE A 10 17.78 5.00 11.95
N ASP A 11 18.69 5.89 11.56
CA ASP A 11 19.32 6.83 12.49
C ASP A 11 18.42 8.04 12.78
N THR A 12 17.52 8.37 11.85
CA THR A 12 16.60 9.52 11.92
C THR A 12 15.23 9.17 11.38
N LEU A 13 14.22 10.03 11.66
CA LEU A 13 12.90 9.90 11.06
C LEU A 13 12.97 10.09 9.53
N GLU A 14 13.76 11.07 9.09
CA GLU A 14 13.99 11.37 7.69
C GLU A 14 14.60 10.17 6.96
N ASP A 15 15.56 9.47 7.58
CA ASP A 15 16.14 8.23 7.04
C ASP A 15 15.09 7.11 6.95
N ALA A 16 14.25 6.97 7.98
CA ALA A 16 13.16 6.00 7.98
C ALA A 16 12.13 6.29 6.87
N ILE A 17 11.80 7.56 6.61
CA ILE A 17 10.90 7.96 5.51
C ILE A 17 11.55 7.74 4.14
N ALA A 18 12.84 8.05 4.01
CA ALA A 18 13.55 7.93 2.74
C ALA A 18 13.78 6.47 2.31
N ARG A 19 14.13 5.58 3.27
CA ARG A 19 14.54 4.20 2.97
C ARG A 19 13.56 3.13 3.43
N GLY A 20 12.77 3.43 4.44
CA GLY A 20 11.81 2.51 5.03
C GLY A 20 10.51 2.40 4.23
N SER A 21 9.59 1.64 4.82
CA SER A 21 8.26 1.32 4.29
C SER A 21 7.18 2.27 4.82
N TYR A 22 7.56 3.51 5.14
CA TYR A 22 6.64 4.55 5.59
C TYR A 22 6.24 5.42 4.41
N PHE A 23 4.96 5.39 4.04
CA PHE A 23 4.42 6.24 2.99
C PHE A 23 4.05 7.61 3.55
N VAL A 24 5.04 8.50 3.65
CA VAL A 24 4.91 9.80 4.30
C VAL A 24 5.58 10.87 3.44
N GLY A 25 4.86 11.95 3.18
CA GLY A 25 5.35 13.09 2.40
C GLY A 25 4.25 13.74 1.57
N SER A 26 4.66 14.46 0.53
CA SER A 26 3.76 14.96 -0.51
C SER A 26 3.18 13.81 -1.35
N PRO A 27 2.07 14.03 -2.09
CA PRO A 27 1.52 13.01 -2.98
C PRO A 27 2.56 12.42 -3.95
N GLN A 28 3.41 13.25 -4.55
CA GLN A 28 4.46 12.78 -5.45
C GLN A 28 5.50 11.91 -4.72
N GLN A 29 5.90 12.28 -3.50
CA GLN A 29 6.83 11.47 -2.72
C GLN A 29 6.24 10.08 -2.40
N VAL A 30 4.94 10.01 -2.11
CA VAL A 30 4.25 8.75 -1.86
C VAL A 30 4.16 7.89 -3.13
N VAL A 31 3.90 8.50 -4.30
CA VAL A 31 3.96 7.82 -5.60
C VAL A 31 5.35 7.21 -5.81
N ASP A 32 6.41 8.00 -5.66
CA ASP A 32 7.80 7.56 -5.85
C ASP A 32 8.17 6.42 -4.87
N GLN A 33 7.70 6.51 -3.62
CA GLN A 33 7.91 5.46 -2.62
C GLN A 33 7.22 4.15 -3.01
N ILE A 34 5.99 4.19 -3.51
CA ILE A 34 5.26 2.98 -3.94
C ILE A 34 5.91 2.38 -5.18
N HIS A 35 6.30 3.19 -6.17
CA HIS A 35 7.05 2.73 -7.34
C HIS A 35 8.33 1.98 -6.95
N ARG A 36 9.12 2.55 -6.03
CA ARG A 36 10.34 1.89 -5.54
C ARG A 36 10.08 0.49 -4.98
N TYR A 37 8.99 0.29 -4.23
CA TYR A 37 8.63 -1.03 -3.72
C TYR A 37 8.01 -1.93 -4.79
N HIS A 38 7.28 -1.37 -5.75
CA HIS A 38 6.75 -2.12 -6.87
C HIS A 38 7.87 -2.65 -7.76
N ASP A 39 8.84 -1.82 -8.11
CA ASP A 39 10.00 -2.21 -8.92
C ASP A 39 10.84 -3.29 -8.24
N ALA A 40 10.97 -3.22 -6.91
CA ALA A 40 11.74 -4.18 -6.14
C ALA A 40 11.03 -5.53 -5.90
N LEU A 41 9.69 -5.52 -5.76
CA LEU A 41 8.92 -6.69 -5.32
C LEU A 41 7.95 -7.24 -6.36
N GLY A 42 7.64 -6.50 -7.42
CA GLY A 42 6.63 -6.84 -8.41
C GLY A 42 5.22 -6.99 -7.84
N HIS A 43 4.91 -6.32 -6.73
CA HIS A 43 3.64 -6.48 -6.03
C HIS A 43 2.51 -5.75 -6.76
N GLU A 44 1.34 -6.39 -6.88
CA GLU A 44 0.14 -5.77 -7.48
C GLU A 44 -0.87 -5.30 -6.42
N VAL A 45 -0.64 -5.66 -5.15
CA VAL A 45 -1.49 -5.27 -4.01
C VAL A 45 -0.64 -4.56 -2.97
N GLN A 46 -0.99 -3.31 -2.66
CA GLN A 46 -0.38 -2.52 -1.61
C GLN A 46 -1.38 -2.36 -0.45
N HIS A 47 -0.99 -2.82 0.74
CA HIS A 47 -1.72 -2.59 1.97
C HIS A 47 -1.00 -1.54 2.82
N THR A 48 -1.75 -0.59 3.38
CA THR A 48 -1.21 0.46 4.26
C THR A 48 -1.93 0.41 5.60
N SER A 49 -1.16 0.24 6.68
CA SER A 49 -1.66 0.22 8.05
C SER A 49 -1.15 1.41 8.86
N GLY A 50 -1.70 1.63 10.04
CA GLY A 50 -1.20 2.66 10.97
C GLY A 50 -1.63 4.09 10.63
N ILE A 51 -2.67 4.25 9.80
CA ILE A 51 -3.20 5.55 9.37
C ILE A 51 -4.00 6.30 10.46
N GLY A 52 -4.14 5.75 11.66
CA GLY A 52 -4.95 6.35 12.74
C GLY A 52 -6.45 6.12 12.58
N SER A 53 -7.26 6.88 13.32
CA SER A 53 -8.73 6.78 13.31
C SER A 53 -9.32 7.56 12.14
N ILE A 54 -10.35 7.03 11.48
CA ILE A 54 -11.10 7.73 10.41
C ILE A 54 -11.85 8.99 10.90
N ASN A 55 -12.06 9.11 12.21
CA ASN A 55 -12.66 10.29 12.83
C ASN A 55 -11.63 11.40 13.07
N ASP A 56 -10.34 11.10 12.96
CA ASP A 56 -9.29 12.11 13.03
C ASP A 56 -9.23 12.90 11.71
N PRO A 57 -9.32 14.24 11.75
CA PRO A 57 -9.31 15.07 10.54
C PRO A 57 -8.06 14.88 9.68
N SER A 58 -6.89 14.66 10.30
CA SER A 58 -5.63 14.49 9.55
C SER A 58 -5.60 13.16 8.79
N THR A 59 -6.14 12.09 9.38
CA THR A 59 -6.37 10.81 8.68
C THR A 59 -7.27 11.01 7.47
N ARG A 60 -8.39 11.73 7.66
CA ARG A 60 -9.34 11.99 6.56
C ARG A 60 -8.67 12.74 5.41
N THR A 61 -7.95 13.83 5.71
CA THR A 61 -7.22 14.58 4.68
C THR A 61 -6.18 13.72 3.97
N SER A 62 -5.48 12.84 4.70
CA SER A 62 -4.50 11.93 4.09
C SER A 62 -5.17 10.93 3.13
N LEU A 63 -6.34 10.40 3.50
CA LEU A 63 -7.14 9.52 2.64
C LEU A 63 -7.69 10.24 1.40
N GLU A 64 -8.10 11.50 1.56
CA GLU A 64 -8.54 12.35 0.46
C GLU A 64 -7.40 12.59 -0.55
N LEU A 65 -6.21 12.98 -0.08
CA LEU A 65 -5.01 13.16 -0.91
C LEU A 65 -4.59 11.85 -1.59
N LEU A 66 -4.63 10.72 -0.87
CA LEU A 66 -4.36 9.41 -1.44
C LEU A 66 -5.32 9.14 -2.61
N ALA A 67 -6.62 9.38 -2.40
CA ALA A 67 -7.64 9.11 -3.40
C ALA A 67 -7.57 10.05 -4.62
N SER A 68 -7.32 11.34 -4.41
CA SER A 68 -7.35 12.36 -5.46
C SER A 68 -6.04 12.46 -6.23
N ASP A 69 -4.89 12.36 -5.56
CA ASP A 69 -3.60 12.79 -6.12
C ASP A 69 -2.64 11.61 -6.33
N VAL A 70 -2.76 10.54 -5.54
CA VAL A 70 -1.84 9.39 -5.60
C VAL A 70 -2.42 8.25 -6.44
N LEU A 71 -3.61 7.75 -6.08
CA LEU A 71 -4.20 6.58 -6.73
C LEU A 71 -4.41 6.75 -8.25
N PRO A 72 -4.82 7.91 -8.78
CA PRO A 72 -4.96 8.07 -10.24
C PRO A 72 -3.63 7.94 -10.99
N VAL A 73 -2.53 8.43 -10.41
CA VAL A 73 -1.18 8.33 -10.99
C VAL A 73 -0.75 6.87 -11.00
N LEU A 74 -0.85 6.19 -9.84
CA LEU A 74 -0.46 4.79 -9.72
C LEU A 74 -1.27 3.86 -10.63
N ARG A 75 -2.59 4.04 -10.75
CA ARG A 75 -3.41 3.21 -11.65
C ARG A 75 -3.05 3.38 -13.13
N ARG A 76 -2.59 4.57 -13.52
CA ARG A 76 -2.15 4.86 -14.88
C ARG A 76 -0.78 4.24 -15.17
N GLU A 77 0.13 4.32 -14.21
CA GLU A 77 1.54 3.96 -14.39
C GLU A 77 1.84 2.49 -14.03
N LEU A 78 1.07 1.93 -13.10
CA LEU A 78 1.15 0.54 -12.61
C LEU A 78 -0.21 -0.15 -12.79
N PRO A 79 -0.66 -0.43 -14.02
CA PRO A 79 -1.89 -1.16 -14.25
C PRO A 79 -1.80 -2.58 -13.65
N ASP A 80 -2.75 -2.95 -12.78
CA ASP A 80 -2.81 -4.28 -12.20
C ASP A 80 -3.35 -5.31 -13.20
N ARG A 81 -3.07 -6.59 -12.98
CA ARG A 81 -3.61 -7.70 -13.80
C ARG A 81 -4.67 -8.50 -13.06
N LEU A 82 -4.72 -8.36 -11.74
CA LEU A 82 -5.56 -9.18 -10.86
C LEU A 82 -7.06 -8.91 -11.01
N TRP A 83 -7.45 -7.66 -11.28
CA TRP A 83 -8.86 -7.26 -11.24
C TRP A 83 -9.47 -7.06 -12.63
N HIS A 84 -8.76 -7.43 -13.69
CA HIS A 84 -9.26 -7.48 -15.07
C HIS A 84 -10.12 -8.72 -15.37
N HIS A 85 -10.82 -9.24 -14.37
CA HIS A 85 -11.76 -10.34 -14.53
C HIS A 85 -12.99 -9.84 -15.28
N ASN A 86 -13.32 -10.47 -16.42
CA ASN A 86 -14.59 -10.26 -17.08
C ASN A 86 -15.71 -10.66 -16.08
N PRO A 87 -16.79 -9.90 -15.89
CA PRO A 87 -17.88 -10.31 -14.99
C PRO A 87 -18.47 -11.71 -15.29
N SER A 88 -18.25 -12.28 -16.48
CA SER A 88 -18.59 -13.68 -16.82
C SER A 88 -17.70 -14.73 -16.17
N ASP A 89 -16.56 -14.32 -15.63
CA ASP A 89 -15.47 -15.17 -15.17
C ASP A 89 -15.64 -15.50 -13.66
N THR A 90 -16.64 -14.88 -13.03
CA THR A 90 -17.20 -15.20 -11.69
C THR A 90 -18.05 -16.48 -11.70
N THR A 91 -18.39 -17.05 -12.87
CA THR A 91 -19.13 -18.32 -12.97
C THR A 91 -18.22 -19.56 -12.95
N ARG A 92 -17.01 -19.48 -12.39
CA ARG A 92 -16.37 -20.70 -11.87
C ARG A 92 -16.98 -20.98 -10.50
N SER A 93 -18.08 -21.73 -10.53
CA SER A 93 -18.74 -22.32 -9.36
C SER A 93 -17.67 -22.82 -8.39
N PHE A 94 -17.64 -22.22 -7.21
CA PHE A 94 -16.93 -22.77 -6.06
C PHE A 94 -17.64 -24.09 -5.72
N ASP A 95 -17.08 -25.22 -6.15
CA ASP A 95 -17.64 -26.54 -5.84
C ASP A 95 -17.28 -26.88 -4.39
N GLU A 96 -18.24 -26.68 -3.48
CA GLU A 96 -18.12 -26.96 -2.05
C GLU A 96 -17.73 -28.42 -1.74
N ARG A 97 -17.82 -29.34 -2.71
CA ARG A 97 -17.37 -30.73 -2.58
C ARG A 97 -15.85 -30.91 -2.49
N GLN A 98 -15.07 -29.84 -2.71
CA GLN A 98 -13.61 -29.86 -2.59
C GLN A 98 -13.11 -29.74 -1.13
N LEU A 99 -13.98 -29.39 -0.17
CA LEU A 99 -13.59 -29.15 1.23
C LEU A 99 -13.67 -30.39 2.14
N THR A 100 -14.18 -31.52 1.65
CA THR A 100 -14.23 -32.78 2.40
C THR A 100 -13.32 -33.82 1.77
N ARG A 101 -12.01 -33.72 2.02
CA ARG A 101 -11.08 -34.84 1.84
C ARG A 101 -9.95 -34.81 2.85
#